data_AF-A0A392SWN4-F1
#
_entry.id   AF-A0A392SWN4-F1
#
_cell.length_a   1.000
_cell.length_b   1.000
_cell.length_c   1.000
_cell.angle_alpha   90.00
_cell.angle_beta   90.00
_cell.angle_gamma   90.00
#
_symmetry.space_group_name_H-M   'P 1'
#
loop_
_entity.id
_entity.type
_entity.pdbx_description
1 polymer ?
#
loop_
_entity_poly.entity_id
_entity_poly.type
_entity_poly.pdbx_seq_one_letter_code
_entity_poly.pdbx_strand_id
1 'polypeptide(L)' 'MEEKKKEEWRLTCYYGYSERGRIRQAWELLRELRDMSDLPWCIVGDFNDLLSQEDKKGTQL' A
#
# COMPACT_ATOMS: atom_id res chain seq x y z
N MET A 1 7.49 36.26 -11.70
CA MET A 1 6.61 35.42 -10.86
C MET A 1 7.32 34.09 -10.76
N GLU A 2 7.77 33.73 -9.57
CA GLU A 2 8.47 32.46 -9.36
C GLU A 2 7.40 31.36 -9.42
N GLU A 3 7.42 30.55 -10.49
CA GLU A 3 6.59 29.35 -10.55
C GLU A 3 7.06 28.43 -9.43
N LYS A 4 6.26 28.33 -8.36
CA LYS A 4 6.51 27.38 -7.27
C LYS A 4 6.59 25.99 -7.90
N LYS A 5 7.80 25.42 -7.93
CA LYS A 5 8.06 24.05 -8.33
C LYS A 5 7.16 23.16 -7.49
N LYS A 6 6.08 22.63 -8.08
CA LYS A 6 5.22 21.67 -7.40
C LYS A 6 6.07 20.42 -7.21
N GLU A 7 6.33 20.07 -5.96
CA GLU A 7 6.99 18.82 -5.63
C GLU A 7 6.12 17.68 -6.17
N GLU A 8 6.67 16.93 -7.12
CA GLU A 8 6.01 15.78 -7.71
C GLU A 8 6.00 14.65 -6.68
N TRP A 9 4.85 14.05 -6.45
CA TRP A 9 4.69 12.95 -5.52
C TRP A 9 3.83 11.88 -6.17
N ARG A 10 4.00 10.65 -5.71
CA ARG A 10 3.30 9.51 -6.26
C ARG A 10 2.37 8.91 -5.22
N LEU A 11 1.14 8.62 -5.64
CA LEU A 11 0.20 7.80 -4.88
C LEU A 11 0.12 6.42 -5.51
N THR A 12 0.14 5.36 -4.71
CA THR A 12 -0.21 4.02 -5.16
C THR A 12 -1.31 3.46 -4.29
N CYS A 13 -2.43 3.12 -4.91
CA CYS A 13 -3.55 2.49 -4.24
C CYS A 13 -3.45 0.97 -4.43
N TYR A 14 -3.29 0.23 -3.34
CA TYR A 14 -3.28 -1.23 -3.34
C TYR A 14 -4.59 -1.77 -2.76
N TYR A 15 -5.27 -2.65 -3.49
CA TYR A 15 -6.46 -3.35 -3.02
C TYR A 15 -6.19 -4.85 -3.19
N GLY A 16 -5.79 -5.50 -2.10
CA GLY A 16 -5.51 -6.93 -2.07
C GLY A 16 -6.79 -7.74 -1.95
N TYR A 17 -6.88 -8.85 -2.70
CA TYR A 17 -7.94 -9.84 -2.52
C TYR A 17 -7.44 -10.94 -1.58
N SER A 18 -8.28 -11.38 -0.65
CA SER A 18 -7.92 -12.28 0.46
C SER A 18 -7.29 -13.60 0.02
N GLU A 19 -5.97 -13.70 0.10
CA GLU A 19 -5.25 -14.97 -0.02
C GLU A 19 -3.87 -14.87 0.66
N ARG A 20 -3.70 -15.64 1.74
CA ARG A 20 -2.51 -15.68 2.62
C ARG A 20 -1.17 -15.94 1.91
N GLY A 21 -1.17 -16.32 0.64
CA GLY A 21 0.04 -16.52 -0.17
C GLY A 21 0.58 -15.27 -0.87
N ARG A 22 -0.22 -14.20 -0.98
CA ARG A 22 0.12 -13.05 -1.85
C ARG A 22 0.75 -11.86 -1.14
N ILE A 23 0.90 -11.89 0.19
CA ILE A 23 1.62 -10.83 0.93
C ILE A 23 3.03 -10.67 0.37
N ARG A 24 3.72 -11.79 0.07
CA ARG A 24 5.05 -11.74 -0.54
C ARG A 24 5.02 -11.11 -1.93
N GLN A 25 4.00 -11.41 -2.75
CA GLN A 25 3.84 -10.80 -4.07
C GLN A 25 3.50 -9.30 -3.99
N ALA A 26 2.69 -8.88 -3.02
CA ALA A 26 2.42 -7.47 -2.77
C ALA A 26 3.71 -6.72 -2.40
N TRP A 27 4.54 -7.30 -1.52
CA TRP A 27 5.84 -6.73 -1.18
C TRP A 27 6.81 -6.67 -2.36
N GLU A 28 6.85 -7.70 -3.23
CA GLU A 28 7.65 -7.66 -4.47
C GLU A 28 7.16 -6.54 -5.39
N LEU A 29 5.85 -6.42 -5.61
CA LEU A 29 5.28 -5.34 -6.41
C LEU A 29 5.65 -3.97 -5.83
N LEU A 30 5.54 -3.78 -4.52
CA LEU A 30 5.91 -2.52 -3.88
C LEU A 30 7.42 -2.22 -4.04
N ARG A 31 8.28 -3.25 -4.00
CA ARG A 31 9.73 -3.09 -4.27
C ARG A 31 10.00 -2.66 -5.71
N GLU A 32 9.36 -3.29 -6.69
CA GLU A 32 9.49 -2.88 -8.10
C GLU A 32 8.99 -1.45 -8.31
N LEU A 33 7.85 -1.09 -7.71
CA LEU A 33 7.28 0.25 -7.82
C LEU A 33 8.17 1.33 -7.19
N ARG A 34 8.89 1.01 -6.11
CA ARG A 34 9.92 1.88 -5.52
C ARG A 34 11.08 2.10 -6.50
N ASP A 35 11.59 1.04 -7.09
CA ASP A 35 12.78 1.10 -7.96
C ASP A 35 12.53 1.95 -9.23
N MET A 36 11.26 2.01 -9.68
CA MET A 36 10.88 2.83 -10.83
C MET A 36 10.92 4.36 -10.60
N SER A 37 10.98 4.85 -9.36
CA SER A 37 10.97 6.30 -9.11
C SER A 37 11.46 6.71 -7.71
N ASP A 38 12.34 7.70 -7.66
CA ASP A 38 12.80 8.36 -6.42
C ASP A 38 11.84 9.45 -5.91
N LEU A 39 10.66 9.60 -6.50
CA LEU A 39 9.68 10.59 -6.04
C LEU A 39 9.12 10.22 -4.65
N PRO A 40 8.78 11.22 -3.81
CA PRO A 40 8.03 11.01 -2.58
C PRO A 40 6.81 10.10 -2.83
N TRP A 41 6.76 8.95 -2.15
CA TRP A 41 5.79 7.89 -2.45
C TRP A 41 4.85 7.65 -1.26
N CYS A 42 3.55 7.81 -1.51
CA CYS A 42 2.49 7.46 -0.58
C CYS A 42 1.78 6.21 -1.08
N ILE A 43 1.61 5.22 -0.20
CA ILE A 43 0.89 3.97 -0.50
C ILE A 43 -0.36 3.95 0.38
N VAL A 44 -1.51 3.77 -0.25
CA VAL A 44 -2.81 3.68 0.43
C VAL A 44 -3.43 2.35 0.02
N GLY A 45 -4.08 1.65 0.93
CA GLY A 45 -4.69 0.38 0.56
C GLY A 45 -5.47 -0.30 1.66
N ASP A 46 -6.29 -1.27 1.25
CA ASP A 46 -6.96 -2.20 2.15
C ASP A 46 -5.99 -3.33 2.47
N PHE A 47 -5.31 -3.21 3.61
CA PHE A 47 -4.40 -4.24 4.14
C PHE A 47 -5.15 -5.25 5.03
N ASN A 48 -6.45 -5.46 4.80
CA ASN A 48 -7.31 -6.33 5.62
C ASN A 48 -6.79 -7.77 5.75
N ASP A 49 -5.96 -8.24 4.81
CA ASP A 49 -5.31 -9.56 4.88
C ASP A 49 -3.97 -9.56 5.64
N LEU A 50 -3.39 -8.39 5.89
CA LEU A 50 -2.13 -8.16 6.62
C LEU A 50 -2.38 -7.85 8.11
N LEU A 51 -3.55 -7.34 8.46
CA LEU A 51 -4.02 -7.24 9.83
C LEU A 51 -4.67 -8.58 10.19
N SER A 52 -4.08 -9.30 11.15
CA SER A 52 -4.56 -10.61 11.55
C SER A 52 -6.03 -10.55 11.98
N GLN A 53 -6.74 -11.68 11.87
CA GLN A 53 -8.09 -11.83 12.44
C GLN A 53 -8.18 -11.49 13.94
N GLU A 54 -7.06 -11.23 14.63
CA GLU A 54 -7.04 -10.87 16.05
C GLU A 54 -7.60 -9.47 16.33
N ASP A 55 -7.72 -8.59 15.34
CA ASP A 55 -8.44 -7.31 15.50
C ASP A 55 -9.95 -7.43 15.23
N LYS A 56 -10.41 -8.57 14.69
CA LYS A 56 -11.84 -8.89 14.63
C LYS A 56 -12.31 -9.32 16.02
N LYS A 57 -12.44 -8.36 16.94
CA LYS A 57 -13.41 -8.43 18.05
C LYS A 57 -14.83 -8.35 17.50
N GLY A 58 -15.19 -9.31 16.65
CA GLY A 58 -16.56 -9.64 16.32
C GLY A 58 -17.03 -10.65 17.36
N THR A 59 -17.56 -10.14 18.45
CA THR A 59 -18.24 -10.88 19.51
C THR A 59 -19.09 -12.00 18.90
N GLN A 60 -18.70 -13.25 19.14
CA GLN A 60 -19.63 -14.37 18.96
C GLN A 60 -20.66 -14.25 20.08
N LEU A 61 -21.82 -13.70 19.73
CA LEU A 61 -23.08 -13.91 20.43
C LEU A 61 -23.99 -14.70 19.50
#